data_AF-A0A2W7MQE4-F1
#
_entry.id   AF-A0A2W7MQE4-F1
#
_cell.length_a   1.000
_cell.length_b   1.000
_cell.length_c   1.000
_cell.angle_alpha   90.00
_cell.angle_beta   90.00
_cell.angle_gamma   90.00
#
_symmetry.space_group_name_H-M   'P 1'
#
loop_
_entity.id
_entity.type
_entity.pdbx_description
1 polymer ?
#
loop_
_entity_poly.entity_id
_entity_poly.type
_entity_poly.pdbx_seq_one_letter_code
_entity_poly.pdbx_strand_id
1 'polypeptide(L)'
;MLKRFLSKISFRIALFTAISLILLAAIITVTFNQISYRNEMRQLKQTEKLLKDDFDRLIQYQVETAISMLTHIHQQAQQNEITQDEALKRGADYLRQLRFGVDGYFWADTRQGVNVVLLGNTEVEGKSRWESKDAHGNFLTHLAAFHPKFIKKTPFFTSK
;
A
#
# COMPACT_ATOMS: atom_id res chain seq x y z
N MET A 1 -69.20 -41.91 2.08
CA MET A 1 -68.35 -41.69 3.28
C MET A 1 -66.85 -41.78 2.97
N LEU A 2 -66.40 -42.84 2.29
CA LEU A 2 -64.99 -43.08 1.94
C LEU A 2 -64.33 -41.98 1.08
N LYS A 3 -65.03 -41.47 0.06
CA LYS A 3 -64.53 -40.39 -0.83
C LYS A 3 -64.18 -39.10 -0.07
N ARG A 4 -64.99 -38.75 0.94
CA ARG A 4 -64.77 -37.57 1.81
C ARG A 4 -63.58 -37.78 2.76
N PHE A 5 -63.31 -39.01 3.18
CA PHE A 5 -62.17 -39.37 4.02
C PHE A 5 -60.85 -39.33 3.21
N LEU A 6 -60.82 -39.92 2.02
CA LEU A 6 -59.66 -39.92 1.12
C LEU A 6 -59.26 -38.50 0.65
N SER A 7 -60.24 -37.61 0.41
CA SER A 7 -59.97 -36.20 0.09
C SER A 7 -59.27 -35.43 1.21
N LYS A 8 -59.53 -35.78 2.48
CA LYS A 8 -58.88 -35.14 3.64
C LYS A 8 -57.44 -35.60 3.82
N ILE A 9 -57.14 -36.87 3.50
CA ILE A 9 -55.79 -37.42 3.59
C ILE A 9 -54.89 -36.87 2.48
N SER A 10 -55.36 -36.89 1.24
CA SER A 10 -54.64 -36.32 0.09
C SER A 10 -54.35 -34.82 0.26
N PHE A 11 -55.30 -34.05 0.81
CA PHE A 11 -55.08 -32.64 1.15
C PHE A 11 -53.96 -32.45 2.19
N ARG A 12 -53.93 -33.27 3.25
CA ARG A 12 -52.87 -33.21 4.27
C ARG A 12 -51.50 -33.56 3.67
N ILE A 13 -51.42 -34.60 2.84
CA ILE A 13 -50.18 -34.98 2.16
C ILE A 13 -49.70 -33.87 1.24
N ALA A 14 -50.59 -33.28 0.43
CA ALA A 14 -50.27 -32.17 -0.45
C ALA A 14 -49.80 -30.93 0.32
N LEU A 15 -50.37 -30.67 1.51
CA LEU A 15 -49.93 -29.58 2.38
C LEU A 15 -48.52 -29.84 2.94
N PHE A 16 -48.23 -31.05 3.39
CA PHE A 16 -46.90 -31.41 3.88
C PHE A 16 -45.84 -31.31 2.78
N THR A 17 -46.12 -31.81 1.57
CA THR A 17 -45.17 -31.71 0.46
C THR A 17 -44.94 -30.26 0.04
N ALA A 18 -45.97 -29.43 0.01
CA ALA A 18 -45.84 -28.00 -0.26
C ALA A 18 -44.95 -27.30 0.78
N ILE A 19 -45.15 -27.58 2.08
CA ILE A 19 -44.32 -27.02 3.16
C ILE A 19 -42.86 -27.48 3.03
N SER A 20 -42.63 -28.77 2.75
CA SER A 20 -41.27 -29.30 2.56
C SER A 20 -40.55 -28.62 1.38
N LEU A 21 -41.25 -28.34 0.29
CA LEU A 21 -40.69 -27.62 -0.87
C LEU A 21 -40.35 -26.17 -0.52
N ILE A 22 -41.21 -25.48 0.23
CA ILE A 22 -40.95 -24.11 0.69
C ILE A 22 -39.73 -24.06 1.61
N LEU A 23 -39.63 -25.00 2.55
CA LEU A 23 -38.48 -25.09 3.46
C LEU A 23 -37.18 -25.35 2.71
N LEU A 24 -37.20 -26.26 1.73
CA LEU A 24 -36.03 -26.53 0.90
C LEU A 24 -35.62 -25.29 0.09
N ALA A 25 -36.58 -24.61 -0.53
CA ALA A 25 -36.33 -23.37 -1.27
C ALA A 25 -35.72 -22.29 -0.35
N ALA A 26 -36.27 -22.12 0.86
CA ALA A 26 -35.75 -21.16 1.83
C ALA A 26 -34.29 -21.47 2.22
N ILE A 27 -33.96 -22.74 2.48
CA ILE A 27 -32.58 -23.16 2.80
C ILE A 27 -31.64 -22.86 1.63
N ILE A 28 -32.05 -23.19 0.40
CA ILE A 28 -31.25 -22.91 -0.80
C ILE A 28 -31.05 -21.39 -0.95
N THR A 29 -32.09 -20.59 -0.78
CA THR A 29 -31.98 -19.13 -0.88
C THR A 29 -31.05 -18.55 0.18
N VAL A 30 -31.17 -18.97 1.44
CA VAL A 30 -30.30 -18.48 2.52
C VAL A 30 -28.85 -18.86 2.29
N THR A 31 -28.58 -20.12 1.93
CA THR A 31 -27.22 -20.60 1.66
C THR A 31 -26.61 -19.92 0.44
N PHE A 32 -27.38 -19.74 -0.63
CA PHE A 32 -26.95 -19.01 -1.82
C PHE A 32 -26.60 -17.55 -1.50
N ASN A 33 -27.47 -16.84 -0.77
CA ASN A 33 -27.18 -15.46 -0.34
C ASN A 33 -25.92 -15.38 0.53
N GLN A 34 -25.72 -16.34 1.44
CA GLN A 34 -24.55 -16.36 2.29
C GLN A 34 -23.25 -16.61 1.49
N ILE A 35 -23.30 -17.48 0.48
CA ILE A 35 -22.17 -17.73 -0.43
C ILE A 35 -21.89 -16.49 -1.27
N SER A 36 -22.92 -15.87 -1.86
CA SER A 36 -22.80 -14.65 -2.65
C SER A 36 -22.18 -13.51 -1.86
N TYR A 37 -22.65 -13.27 -0.64
CA TYR A 37 -22.09 -12.24 0.26
C TYR A 37 -20.62 -12.53 0.61
N ARG A 38 -20.28 -13.79 0.92
CA ARG A 38 -18.89 -14.18 1.20
C ARG A 38 -17.99 -13.98 -0.02
N ASN A 39 -18.49 -14.24 -1.23
CA ASN A 39 -17.74 -14.06 -2.46
C ASN A 39 -17.49 -12.59 -2.75
N GLU A 40 -18.51 -11.74 -2.60
CA GLU A 40 -18.39 -10.29 -2.76
C GLU A 40 -17.36 -9.72 -1.76
N MET A 41 -17.44 -10.10 -0.49
CA MET A 41 -16.46 -9.67 0.53
C MET A 41 -15.03 -10.14 0.23
N ARG A 42 -14.85 -11.31 -0.38
CA ARG A 42 -13.53 -11.78 -0.82
C ARG A 42 -13.01 -10.96 -1.99
N GLN A 43 -13.87 -10.68 -2.98
CA GLN A 43 -13.51 -9.86 -4.14
C GLN A 43 -13.10 -8.46 -3.70
N LEU A 44 -13.89 -7.81 -2.84
CA LEU A 44 -13.56 -6.49 -2.29
C LEU A 44 -12.20 -6.48 -1.60
N LYS A 45 -11.93 -7.45 -0.71
CA LYS A 45 -10.63 -7.57 -0.03
C LYS A 45 -9.48 -7.84 -1.01
N GLN A 46 -9.72 -8.63 -2.05
CA GLN A 46 -8.72 -8.89 -3.09
C GLN A 46 -8.42 -7.63 -3.88
N THR A 47 -9.44 -6.89 -4.32
CA THR A 47 -9.26 -5.61 -5.02
C THR A 47 -8.53 -4.59 -4.15
N GLU A 48 -8.91 -4.45 -2.88
CA GLU A 48 -8.20 -3.56 -1.95
C GLU A 48 -6.73 -3.95 -1.81
N LYS A 49 -6.45 -5.25 -1.65
CA LYS A 49 -5.07 -5.75 -1.58
C LYS A 49 -4.31 -5.48 -2.87
N LEU A 50 -4.91 -5.73 -4.03
CA LEU A 50 -4.29 -5.48 -5.33
C LEU A 50 -3.94 -4.01 -5.51
N LEU A 51 -4.87 -3.09 -5.20
CA LEU A 51 -4.63 -1.65 -5.27
C LEU A 51 -3.48 -1.22 -4.35
N LYS A 52 -3.42 -1.76 -3.13
CA LYS A 52 -2.30 -1.51 -2.19
C LYS A 52 -0.98 -2.06 -2.73
N ASP A 53 -0.97 -3.29 -3.24
CA ASP A 53 0.22 -3.93 -3.80
C ASP A 53 0.71 -3.22 -5.09
N ASP A 54 -0.21 -2.70 -5.91
CA ASP A 54 0.09 -1.89 -7.10
C ASP A 54 0.70 -0.54 -6.71
N PHE A 55 0.10 0.14 -5.72
CA PHE A 55 0.65 1.38 -5.19
C PHE A 55 2.05 1.15 -4.61
N ASP A 56 2.22 0.09 -3.81
CA ASP A 56 3.53 -0.31 -3.28
C ASP A 56 4.56 -0.48 -4.40
N ARG A 57 4.23 -1.25 -5.45
CA ARG A 57 5.12 -1.45 -6.61
C ARG A 57 5.47 -0.13 -7.31
N LEU A 58 4.50 0.75 -7.49
CA LEU A 58 4.72 2.06 -8.10
C LEU A 58 5.76 2.86 -7.30
N ILE A 59 5.59 2.95 -5.97
CA ILE A 59 6.55 3.65 -5.10
C ILE A 59 7.93 3.00 -5.19
N GLN A 60 8.01 1.67 -5.20
CA GLN A 60 9.28 0.96 -5.34
C GLN A 60 10.00 1.36 -6.64
N TYR A 61 9.31 1.33 -7.78
CA TYR A 61 9.93 1.68 -9.05
C TYR A 61 10.38 3.14 -9.11
N GLN A 62 9.60 4.06 -8.56
CA GLN A 62 9.98 5.48 -8.48
C GLN A 62 11.26 5.67 -7.65
N VAL A 63 11.36 4.99 -6.50
CA VAL A 63 12.58 5.00 -5.67
C VAL A 63 13.75 4.36 -6.43
N GLU A 64 13.56 3.22 -7.08
CA GLU A 64 14.61 2.56 -7.88
C GLU A 64 15.15 3.46 -8.99
N THR A 65 14.27 4.19 -9.69
CA THR A 65 14.68 5.18 -10.70
C THR A 65 15.51 6.31 -10.08
N ALA A 66 15.07 6.86 -8.95
CA ALA A 66 15.83 7.89 -8.22
C ALA A 66 17.22 7.37 -7.81
N ILE A 67 17.30 6.14 -7.31
CA ILE A 67 18.55 5.48 -6.92
C ILE A 67 19.49 5.32 -8.11
N SER A 68 19.00 4.88 -9.27
CA SER A 68 19.82 4.74 -10.49
C SER A 68 20.43 6.07 -10.92
N MET A 69 19.65 7.16 -10.88
CA MET A 69 20.15 8.51 -11.19
C MET A 69 21.23 8.96 -10.21
N LEU A 70 21.01 8.80 -8.91
CA LEU A 70 22.00 9.15 -7.88
C LEU A 70 23.27 8.29 -7.99
N THR A 71 23.12 7.02 -8.35
CA THR A 71 24.25 6.10 -8.56
C THR A 71 25.14 6.59 -9.70
N HIS A 72 24.55 7.06 -10.80
CA HIS A 72 25.33 7.61 -11.90
C HIS A 72 26.14 8.85 -11.45
N ILE A 73 25.51 9.78 -10.73
CA ILE A 73 26.19 10.97 -10.18
C ILE A 73 27.34 10.55 -9.23
N HIS A 74 27.13 9.50 -8.44
CA HIS A 74 28.18 8.94 -7.59
C HIS A 74 29.39 8.48 -8.37
N GLN A 75 29.16 7.77 -9.48
CA GLN A 75 30.22 7.23 -10.32
C GLN A 75 31.07 8.36 -10.92
N GLN A 76 30.45 9.46 -11.34
CA GLN A 76 31.17 10.65 -11.80
C GLN A 76 32.12 11.21 -10.72
N ALA A 77 31.67 11.24 -9.46
CA ALA A 77 32.51 11.64 -8.34
C ALA A 77 33.66 10.66 -8.09
N GLN A 78 33.39 9.35 -8.16
CA GLN A 78 34.42 8.30 -8.01
C GLN A 78 35.47 8.34 -9.13
N GLN A 79 35.08 8.79 -10.32
CA GLN A 79 35.96 8.97 -11.48
C GLN A 79 36.70 10.32 -11.45
N ASN A 80 36.50 11.13 -10.40
CA ASN A 80 37.03 12.49 -10.25
C ASN A 80 36.57 13.47 -11.36
N GLU A 81 35.46 13.19 -12.05
CA GLU A 81 34.86 14.13 -13.02
C GLU A 81 34.22 15.33 -12.31
N ILE A 82 33.67 15.09 -11.12
CA ILE A 82 33.11 16.10 -10.22
C ILE A 82 33.59 15.85 -8.79
N THR A 83 33.52 16.87 -7.95
CA THR A 83 33.84 16.69 -6.51
C THR A 83 32.70 15.96 -5.80
N GLN A 84 33.02 15.32 -4.66
CA GLN A 84 32.00 14.69 -3.82
C GLN A 84 30.94 15.67 -3.33
N ASP A 85 31.33 16.89 -2.97
CA ASP A 85 30.39 17.94 -2.53
C ASP A 85 29.47 18.39 -3.67
N GLU A 86 30.00 18.50 -4.88
CA GLU A 86 29.21 18.80 -6.07
C GLU A 86 28.24 17.67 -6.41
N ALA A 87 28.67 16.41 -6.29
CA ALA A 87 27.81 15.25 -6.47
C ALA A 87 26.64 15.25 -5.48
N LEU A 88 26.91 15.49 -4.20
CA LEU A 88 25.88 15.58 -3.17
C LEU A 88 24.89 16.72 -3.45
N LYS A 89 25.38 17.89 -3.85
CA LYS A 89 24.55 19.04 -4.23
C LYS A 89 23.65 18.71 -5.43
N ARG A 90 24.23 18.18 -6.52
CA ARG A 90 23.47 17.79 -7.72
C ARG A 90 22.40 16.74 -7.40
N GLY A 91 22.76 15.73 -6.60
CA GLY A 91 21.81 14.70 -6.17
C GLY A 91 20.65 15.27 -5.36
N ALA A 92 20.93 16.14 -4.38
CA ALA A 92 19.91 16.83 -3.60
C ALA A 92 19.01 17.70 -4.49
N ASP A 93 19.58 18.46 -5.42
CA ASP A 93 18.84 19.33 -6.33
C ASP A 93 17.92 18.55 -7.26
N TYR A 94 18.34 17.39 -7.77
CA TYR A 94 17.46 16.51 -8.54
C TYR A 94 16.32 15.95 -7.70
N LEU A 95 16.62 15.37 -6.53
CA LEU A 95 15.58 14.86 -5.63
C LEU A 95 14.56 15.94 -5.26
N ARG A 96 15.01 17.19 -5.06
CA ARG A 96 14.13 18.33 -4.75
C ARG A 96 13.12 18.60 -5.84
N GLN A 97 13.48 18.39 -7.10
CA GLN A 97 12.65 18.65 -8.28
C GLN A 97 11.77 17.45 -8.67
N LEU A 98 12.18 16.22 -8.33
CA LEU A 98 11.44 15.02 -8.70
C LEU A 98 10.06 14.96 -8.03
N ARG A 99 9.06 14.59 -8.82
CA ARG A 99 7.68 14.35 -8.39
C ARG A 99 7.16 13.04 -8.97
N PHE A 100 6.24 12.40 -8.28
CA PHE A 100 5.55 11.20 -8.77
C PHE A 100 4.09 11.21 -8.33
N GLY A 101 3.20 10.61 -9.12
CA GLY A 101 1.77 10.65 -8.83
C GLY A 101 1.23 12.09 -8.82
N VAL A 102 0.25 12.36 -7.96
CA VAL A 102 -0.38 13.69 -7.83
C VAL A 102 0.51 14.64 -7.00
N ASP A 103 0.88 14.21 -5.79
CA ASP A 103 1.61 15.06 -4.82
C ASP A 103 2.89 14.39 -4.27
N GLY A 104 3.34 13.30 -4.87
CA GLY A 104 4.49 12.53 -4.39
C GLY A 104 5.81 13.28 -4.57
N TYR A 105 6.66 13.23 -3.56
CA TYR A 105 7.96 13.88 -3.53
C TYR A 105 9.02 13.00 -2.89
N PHE A 106 10.29 13.32 -3.13
CA PHE A 106 11.42 12.63 -2.54
C PHE A 106 12.08 13.48 -1.45
N TRP A 107 12.63 12.80 -0.45
CA TRP A 107 13.52 13.38 0.54
C TRP A 107 14.69 12.43 0.76
N ALA A 108 15.78 12.95 1.32
CA ALA A 108 16.91 12.13 1.75
C ALA A 108 17.44 12.63 3.09
N ASP A 109 17.82 11.67 3.93
CA ASP A 109 18.48 11.91 5.21
C ASP A 109 19.81 11.14 5.23
N THR A 110 20.81 11.65 5.93
CA THR A 110 22.06 10.91 6.17
C THR A 110 21.83 9.76 7.15
N ARG A 111 22.82 8.86 7.29
CA ARG A 111 22.75 7.78 8.30
C ARG A 111 22.64 8.28 9.74
N GLN A 112 23.20 9.46 9.99
CA GLN A 112 23.17 10.14 11.28
C GLN A 112 21.90 10.97 11.45
N GLY A 113 21.06 11.04 10.40
CA GLY A 113 19.75 11.65 10.49
C GLY A 113 19.63 13.10 10.19
N VAL A 114 20.68 13.65 9.61
CA VAL A 114 20.67 15.01 9.11
C VAL A 114 19.91 15.01 7.79
N ASN A 115 18.90 15.86 7.68
CA ASN A 115 18.17 15.98 6.43
C ASN A 115 19.07 16.60 5.36
N VAL A 116 19.12 15.98 4.19
CA VAL A 116 19.88 16.48 3.04
C VAL A 116 18.99 17.28 2.12
N VAL A 117 17.75 16.82 1.89
CA VAL A 117 16.76 17.50 1.08
C VAL A 117 15.35 17.15 1.53
N LEU A 118 14.47 18.14 1.59
CA LEU A 118 13.04 17.98 1.82
C LEU A 118 12.28 19.14 1.19
N LEU A 119 11.87 18.99 -0.08
CA LEU A 119 11.09 20.00 -0.82
C LEU A 119 11.69 21.43 -0.82
N GLY A 120 12.97 21.61 -0.48
CA GLY A 120 13.56 22.94 -0.32
C GLY A 120 13.20 23.64 0.98
N ASN A 121 12.70 22.90 1.98
CA ASN A 121 12.45 23.44 3.30
C ASN A 121 13.79 23.69 4.03
N THR A 122 14.29 24.92 3.90
CA THR A 122 15.55 25.38 4.52
C THR A 122 15.51 25.37 6.05
N GLU A 123 14.34 25.28 6.67
CA GLU A 123 14.23 25.16 8.12
C GLU A 123 14.58 23.75 8.61
N VAL A 124 14.54 22.76 7.73
CA VAL A 124 14.76 21.34 8.05
C VAL A 124 16.05 20.81 7.41
N GLU A 125 16.35 21.24 6.18
CA GLU A 125 17.58 20.83 5.47
C GLU A 125 18.84 21.23 6.28
N GLY A 126 19.78 20.29 6.41
CA GLY A 126 20.99 20.44 7.21
C GLY A 126 20.82 20.23 8.72
N LYS A 127 19.59 19.96 9.22
CA LYS A 127 19.34 19.70 10.65
C LYS A 127 19.02 18.23 10.91
N SER A 128 19.35 17.77 12.11
CA SER A 128 18.95 16.44 12.56
C SER A 128 17.43 16.36 12.71
N ARG A 129 16.84 15.28 12.19
CA ARG A 129 15.40 15.00 12.31
C ARG A 129 15.08 13.94 13.37
N TRP A 130 16.06 13.51 14.16
CA TRP A 130 15.91 12.38 15.09
C TRP A 130 14.78 12.58 16.11
N GLU A 131 14.59 13.82 16.54
CA GLU A 131 13.55 14.20 17.48
C GLU A 131 12.28 14.74 16.81
N SER A 132 12.28 14.88 15.47
CA SER A 132 11.10 15.36 14.75
C SER A 132 9.99 14.32 14.84
N LYS A 133 8.79 14.76 15.17
CA LYS A 133 7.60 13.91 15.30
C LYS A 133 6.55 14.26 14.25
N ASP A 134 5.75 13.27 13.85
CA ASP A 134 4.55 13.49 13.06
C ASP A 134 3.42 14.09 13.92
N ALA A 135 2.27 14.38 13.28
CA ALA A 135 1.08 14.91 13.95
C ALA A 135 0.51 13.96 15.03
N HIS A 136 0.91 12.68 15.03
CA HIS A 136 0.51 11.66 16.00
C HIS A 136 1.57 11.42 17.08
N GLY A 137 2.68 12.16 17.08
CA GLY A 137 3.76 12.06 18.06
C GLY A 137 4.80 10.97 17.78
N ASN A 138 4.72 10.29 16.63
CA ASN A 138 5.69 9.28 16.22
C ASN A 138 6.93 9.95 15.61
N PHE A 139 8.12 9.49 15.96
CA PHE A 139 9.36 10.05 15.41
C PHE A 139 9.43 9.81 13.89
N LEU A 140 9.64 10.87 13.12
CA LEU A 140 9.71 10.86 11.65
C LEU A 140 10.82 9.95 11.13
N THR A 141 11.85 9.72 11.92
CA THR A 141 13.02 8.91 11.57
C THR A 141 12.84 7.45 11.92
N HIS A 142 11.84 7.15 12.76
CA HIS A 142 11.25 5.83 12.94
C HIS A 142 10.09 5.56 11.96
N LEU A 143 9.60 6.60 11.25
CA LEU A 143 8.53 6.50 10.23
C LEU A 143 9.06 6.48 8.79
N ALA A 144 10.10 7.26 8.48
CA ALA A 144 10.91 7.17 7.26
C ALA A 144 11.77 5.89 7.25
N ALA A 145 11.98 5.34 8.44
CA ALA A 145 12.32 3.96 8.69
C ALA A 145 11.13 3.04 8.37
N PHE A 146 11.15 2.50 7.16
CA PHE A 146 10.90 1.07 6.94
C PHE A 146 9.43 0.61 6.81
N HIS A 147 8.82 0.83 5.63
CA HIS A 147 8.14 -0.33 5.04
C HIS A 147 9.24 -1.26 4.50
N PRO A 148 9.38 -2.51 4.99
CA PRO A 148 10.51 -3.38 4.65
C PRO A 148 10.65 -3.66 3.14
N LYS A 149 9.59 -3.43 2.35
CA LYS A 149 9.60 -3.58 0.89
C LYS A 149 10.37 -2.47 0.14
N PHE A 150 10.60 -1.29 0.73
CA PHE A 150 11.20 -0.14 0.01
C PHE A 150 12.63 0.19 0.49
N ILE A 151 13.22 -0.68 1.31
CA ILE A 151 14.59 -0.48 1.80
C ILE A 151 15.57 -0.83 0.70
N LYS A 152 15.99 0.16 -0.09
CA LYS A 152 17.23 0.07 -0.87
C LYS A 152 18.26 1.03 -0.29
N LYS A 153 19.30 0.46 0.31
CA LYS A 153 20.46 1.22 0.81
C LYS A 153 21.27 1.69 -0.39
N THR A 154 21.28 2.99 -0.66
CA THR A 154 22.23 3.57 -1.62
C THR A 154 23.52 3.99 -0.90
N PRO A 155 24.70 3.69 -1.47
CA PRO A 155 25.96 4.21 -0.96
C PRO A 155 26.13 5.73 -1.15
N PHE A 156 25.18 6.40 -1.83
CA PHE A 156 25.31 7.80 -2.21
C PHE A 156 25.39 8.78 -1.02
N PHE A 157 24.51 8.63 -0.02
CA PHE A 157 24.47 9.48 1.18
C PHE A 157 25.24 8.87 2.36
N THR A 158 26.30 8.11 2.09
CA THR A 158 27.22 7.66 3.13
C THR A 158 28.43 8.59 3.17
N SER A 159 28.37 9.64 3.99
CA SER A 159 29.61 10.24 4.52
C SER A 159 30.06 9.42 5.72
N LYS A 160 31.36 9.10 5.77
CA LYS A 160 32.12 8.41 6.83
C LYS A 160 31.36 7.98 8.09
#